data_AF-A0A2V0Q686-F1
#
_entry.id   AF-A0A2V0Q686-F1
#
_cell.length_a   1.000
_cell.length_b   1.000
_cell.length_c   1.000
_cell.angle_alpha   90.00
_cell.angle_beta   90.00
_cell.angle_gamma   90.00
#
_symmetry.space_group_name_H-M   'P 1'
#
loop_
_entity.id
_entity.type
_entity.pdbx_description
1 polymer ?
#
loop_
_entity_poly.entity_id
_entity_poly.type
_entity_poly.pdbx_seq_one_letter_code
_entity_poly.pdbx_strand_id
1 'polypeptide(L)'
;MRTTVEGMLYRIRVGCPWRDLLKEFGNWSKIYKRFNSWSASGKWFKVHEVLMTDPDLEWFFVDGSYAKVHQHSAGAASTKD
;
A
#
# COMPACT_ATOMS: atom_id res chain seq x y z
N MET A 1 8.17 3.06 20.50
CA MET A 1 7.24 2.47 19.49
C MET A 1 6.84 3.48 18.43
N ARG A 2 6.46 4.71 18.80
CA ARG A 2 6.11 5.81 17.88
C ARG A 2 7.04 5.93 16.66
N THR A 3 8.34 6.15 16.88
CA THR A 3 9.35 6.32 15.81
C THR A 3 9.46 5.11 14.86
N THR A 4 9.24 3.90 15.38
CA THR A 4 9.23 2.68 14.57
C THR A 4 8.02 2.65 13.64
N VAL A 5 6.84 3.02 14.14
CA VAL A 5 5.59 3.07 13.35
C VAL A 5 5.66 4.21 12.34
N GLU A 6 6.17 5.39 12.73
CA GLU A 6 6.42 6.51 11.82
C GLU A 6 7.36 6.09 10.67
N GLY A 7 8.45 5.36 10.96
CA GLY A 7 9.33 4.83 9.93
C GLY A 7 8.65 3.81 9.00
N MET A 8 7.74 2.99 9.51
CA MET A 8 6.94 2.08 8.67
C MET A 8 6.00 2.85 7.73
N LEU A 9 5.29 3.85 8.27
CA LEU A 9 4.37 4.68 7.50
C LEU A 9 5.11 5.52 6.45
N TYR A 10 6.27 6.07 6.80
CA TYR A 10 7.14 6.77 5.85
C TYR A 10 7.54 5.86 4.68
N ARG A 11 7.99 4.63 4.96
CA ARG A 11 8.32 3.65 3.91
C ARG A 11 7.13 3.34 3.02
N ILE A 12 5.94 3.16 3.59
CA ILE A 12 4.72 2.89 2.81
C ILE A 12 4.37 4.07 1.92
N ARG A 13 4.48 5.29 2.44
CA ARG A 13 4.16 6.53 1.72
C ARG A 13 5.15 6.82 0.59
N VAL A 14 6.45 6.66 0.84
CA VAL A 14 7.52 7.04 -0.09
C VAL A 14 7.93 5.88 -1.01
N GLY A 15 7.71 4.64 -0.60
CA GLY A 15 8.07 3.45 -1.37
C GLY A 15 9.58 3.14 -1.39
N CYS A 16 10.38 3.77 -0.53
CA CYS A 16 11.83 3.55 -0.52
C CYS A 16 12.21 2.12 -0.08
N PRO A 17 13.39 1.62 -0.50
CA PRO A 17 13.97 0.40 0.05
C PRO A 17 14.14 0.51 1.57
N TRP A 18 14.01 -0.61 2.30
CA TRP A 18 14.16 -0.62 3.76
C TRP A 18 15.51 -0.09 4.24
N ARG A 19 16.58 -0.33 3.48
CA ARG A 19 17.94 0.13 3.82
C ARG A 19 18.12 1.64 3.69
N ASP A 20 17.24 2.30 2.95
CA ASP A 20 17.30 3.73 2.66
C ASP A 20 16.39 4.55 3.59
N LEU A 21 15.85 3.91 4.63
CA LEU A 21 15.05 4.59 5.64
C LEU A 21 15.88 5.70 6.33
N LEU A 22 15.27 6.86 6.56
CA LEU A 22 15.93 7.96 7.25
C LEU A 22 16.43 7.51 8.63
N LYS A 23 17.65 7.94 8.97
CA LYS A 23 18.32 7.57 10.24
C LYS A 23 17.54 8.01 11.48
N GLU A 24 16.72 9.05 11.35
CA GLU A 24 15.83 9.59 12.40
C GLU A 24 14.84 8.54 12.91
N PHE A 25 14.45 7.58 12.08
CA PHE A 25 13.57 6.48 12.49
C PHE A 25 14.29 5.38 13.28
N GLY A 26 15.62 5.39 13.27
CA GLY A 26 16.48 4.40 13.89
C GLY A 26 16.87 3.25 12.96
N ASN A 27 17.21 2.10 13.54
CA ASN A 27 17.76 0.98 12.78
C ASN A 27 16.70 0.31 11.90
N TRP A 28 16.86 0.42 10.58
CA TRP A 28 15.95 -0.15 9.59
C TRP A 28 15.65 -1.64 9.79
N SER A 29 16.64 -2.44 10.23
CA SER A 29 16.46 -3.89 10.41
C SER A 29 15.48 -4.19 11.54
N LYS A 30 15.50 -3.39 12.62
CA LYS A 30 14.53 -3.52 13.72
C LYS A 30 13.12 -3.15 13.26
N ILE A 31 13.01 -2.10 12.45
CA ILE A 31 11.74 -1.63 11.88
C ILE A 31 11.17 -2.69 10.94
N TYR A 32 11.97 -3.21 10.02
CA TYR A 32 11.58 -4.28 9.11
C TYR A 32 11.14 -5.54 9.85
N LYS A 33 11.90 -6.01 10.85
CA LYS A 33 11.52 -7.20 11.64
C LYS A 33 10.17 -7.02 12.33
N ARG A 34 9.93 -5.83 12.90
CA ARG A 34 8.64 -5.50 13.53
C ARG A 34 7.52 -5.46 12.49
N PHE A 35 7.77 -4.82 11.34
CA PHE A 35 6.81 -4.74 10.24
C PHE A 35 6.40 -6.14 9.79
N ASN A 36 7.38 -7.02 9.57
CA ASN A 36 7.14 -8.39 9.15
C ASN A 36 6.35 -9.20 10.20
N SER A 37 6.70 -9.06 11.48
CA SER A 37 5.97 -9.70 12.59
C SER A 37 4.51 -9.21 12.69
N TRP A 38 4.26 -7.92 12.47
CA TRP A 38 2.90 -7.37 12.48
C TRP A 38 2.09 -7.77 11.26
N SER A 39 2.72 -7.87 10.10
CA SER A 39 2.11 -8.41 8.89
C SER A 39 1.69 -9.86 9.10
N ALA A 40 2.60 -10.71 9.58
CA ALA A 40 2.34 -12.13 9.84
C ALA A 40 1.24 -12.35 10.89
N SER A 41 1.11 -11.44 11.87
CA SER A 41 0.07 -11.53 12.91
C SER A 41 -1.22 -10.77 12.58
N GLY A 42 -1.36 -10.22 11.37
CA GLY A 42 -2.55 -9.47 10.94
C GLY A 42 -2.76 -8.13 11.66
N LYS A 43 -1.83 -7.70 12.52
CA LYS A 43 -1.94 -6.41 13.23
C LYS A 43 -1.98 -5.23 12.26
N TRP A 44 -1.24 -5.34 11.15
CA TRP A 44 -1.24 -4.27 10.14
C TRP A 44 -2.60 -4.06 9.50
N PHE A 45 -3.34 -5.13 9.25
CA PHE A 45 -4.68 -5.05 8.68
C PHE A 45 -5.63 -4.28 9.61
N LYS A 46 -5.58 -4.58 10.92
CA LYS A 46 -6.38 -3.88 11.94
C LYS A 46 -6.04 -2.39 12.04
N VAL A 47 -4.74 -2.06 12.00
CA VAL A 47 -4.31 -0.65 12.01
C VAL A 47 -4.80 0.06 10.76
N HIS A 48 -4.69 -0.57 9.59
CA HIS A 48 -5.17 -0.04 8.33
C HIS A 48 -6.68 0.21 8.34
N GLU A 49 -7.47 -0.74 8.86
CA GLU A 49 -8.93 -0.61 8.99
C GLU A 49 -9.34 0.61 9.84
N VAL A 50 -8.66 0.81 10.98
CA VAL A 50 -8.91 1.99 11.84
C VAL A 50 -8.51 3.29 11.14
N LEU A 51 -7.37 3.30 10.43
CA LEU A 51 -6.92 4.49 9.69
C LEU A 51 -7.81 4.83 8.49
N MET A 52 -8.51 3.85 7.92
CA MET A 52 -9.42 4.02 6.78
C MET A 52 -10.86 4.34 7.19
N THR A 53 -11.15 4.53 8.48
CA THR A 53 -12.52 4.84 8.95
C THR A 53 -12.98 6.22 8.50
N ASP A 54 -12.08 7.21 8.46
CA ASP A 54 -12.36 8.57 8.00
C ASP A 54 -11.14 9.11 7.24
N PRO A 55 -10.92 8.65 5.99
CA PRO A 55 -9.76 9.07 5.23
C PRO A 55 -9.95 10.51 4.75
N ASP A 56 -8.92 11.34 4.93
CA ASP A 56 -8.87 12.65 4.29
C ASP A 56 -8.61 12.48 2.78
N LEU A 57 -9.68 12.64 1.99
CA LEU A 57 -9.69 12.49 0.54
C LEU A 57 -9.58 13.83 -0.20
N GLU A 58 -9.33 14.94 0.49
CA GLU A 58 -9.26 16.28 -0.14
C GLU A 58 -8.25 16.31 -1.30
N TRP A 59 -7.16 15.54 -1.20
CA TRP A 59 -6.08 15.46 -2.19
C TRP A 59 -6.00 14.10 -2.88
N PHE A 60 -7.09 13.33 -2.89
CA PHE A 60 -7.12 12.03 -3.55
C PHE A 60 -7.23 12.19 -5.07
N PHE A 61 -6.10 12.04 -5.77
CA PHE A 61 -6.07 12.01 -7.23
C PHE A 61 -6.27 10.59 -7.74
N VAL A 62 -7.37 10.37 -8.47
CA VAL A 62 -7.61 9.12 -9.21
C VAL A 62 -6.92 9.22 -10.56
N ASP A 63 -5.88 8.39 -10.76
CA ASP A 63 -5.32 8.12 -12.08
C ASP A 63 -6.11 6.97 -12.73
N GLY A 64 -6.69 7.24 -13.90
CA GLY A 64 -7.29 6.23 -14.75
C GLY A 64 -6.29 5.76 -15.81
N SER A 65 -5.85 4.50 -15.71
CA SER A 65 -5.10 3.87 -16.80
C SER A 65 -6.06 3.42 -17.92
N TYR A 66 -5.96 4.02 -19.10
CA TYR A 66 -6.70 3.60 -20.29
C TYR A 66 -5.82 2.74 -21.20
N ALA A 67 -6.16 1.46 -21.34
CA ALA A 67 -5.55 0.56 -22.31
C ALA A 67 -6.53 0.29 -23.45
N LYS A 68 -6.20 0.72 -24.68
CA LYS A 68 -6.96 0.29 -25.86
C LYS A 68 -6.74 -1.20 -26.07
N VAL A 69 -7.83 -1.94 -26.13
CA VAL A 69 -7.82 -3.34 -26.54
C VAL A 69 -7.69 -3.42 -28.07
N HIS A 70 -7.15 -4.54 -28.56
CA HIS A 70 -7.03 -4.78 -29.99
C HIS A 70 -8.41 -4.78 -30.65
N GLN A 71 -8.52 -4.35 -31.91
CA GLN A 71 -9.82 -4.29 -32.62
C GLN A 71 -10.56 -5.63 -32.73
N HIS A 72 -9.87 -6.76 -32.47
CA HIS A 72 -10.42 -8.11 -32.44
C HIS A 72 -10.66 -8.66 -31.02
N SER A 73 -10.63 -7.82 -29.99
CA SER A 73 -10.86 -8.23 -28.60
C SER A 73 -12.33 -8.32 -28.21
N ALA A 74 -13.27 -8.02 -29.11
CA ALA A 74 -14.67 -8.39 -28.94
C ALA A 74 -14.74 -9.93 -29.00
N GLY A 75 -15.01 -10.58 -27.86
CA GLY A 75 -15.14 -12.03 -27.79
C GLY A 75 -16.25 -12.58 -28.71
N ALA A 76 -16.31 -13.90 -28.84
CA ALA A 76 -17.38 -14.56 -29.60
C ALA A 76 -18.76 -14.22 -29.01
N ALA A 77 -19.71 -13.85 -29.87
CA ALA A 77 -21.09 -13.67 -29.46
C ALA A 77 -21.65 -15.00 -28.93
N SER A 78 -22.14 -15.02 -27.68
CA SER A 78 -22.91 -16.14 -27.18
C SER A 78 -24.28 -16.10 -27.84
N THR A 79 -24.62 -17.15 -28.59
CA THR A 79 -26.00 -17.41 -29.03
C THR A 79 -26.84 -17.79 -27.83
N LYS A 80 -27.46 -16.80 -27.21
CA LYS A 80 -28.78 -16.96 -26.61
C LYS A 80 -29.71 -16.04 -27.38
N ASP A 81 -30.40 -16.65 -28.35
CA ASP A 81 -31.81 -16.50 -28.67
C ASP A 81 -32.22 -17.67 -29.57
#